data_AF-A0A8S9SGS3-F1
#
_entry.id   AF-A0A8S9SGS3-F1
#
_cell.length_a   1.000
_cell.length_b   1.000
_cell.length_c   1.000
_cell.angle_alpha   90.00
_cell.angle_beta   90.00
_cell.angle_gamma   90.00
#
_symmetry.space_group_name_H-M   'P 1'
#
loop_
_entity.id
_entity.type
_entity.pdbx_description
1 polymer ?
#
loop_
_entity_poly.entity_id
_entity_poly.type
_entity_poly.pdbx_seq_one_letter_code
_entity_poly.pdbx_strand_id
1 'polypeptide(L)'
;MNLKESLCYDRVVALDLAGATKTPETVREGYCRAYLSFFHSCGFIFPVPEPILEILAELGLSLTQILPNFLRYLIAFLVRAREEGLSFGLSEFRQLVLVKRNQQNPGTFLVSPRPGRHVIEDIP
;
A
#
# COMPACT_ATOMS: atom_id res chain seq x y z
N MET A 1 -4.90 24.88 3.56
CA MET A 1 -5.37 24.09 2.39
C MET A 1 -6.45 23.16 2.91
N ASN A 2 -7.71 23.40 2.55
CA ASN A 2 -8.88 22.68 3.06
C ASN A 2 -8.85 21.22 2.57
N LEU A 3 -8.82 20.25 3.49
CA LEU A 3 -8.95 18.84 3.15
C LEU A 3 -10.42 18.44 3.20
N LYS A 4 -10.94 17.95 2.08
CA LYS A 4 -12.30 17.44 1.91
C LYS A 4 -12.48 16.16 2.71
N GLU A 5 -13.59 16.11 3.43
CA GLU A 5 -14.13 14.92 4.07
C GLU A 5 -14.54 13.90 2.99
N SER A 6 -14.11 12.66 3.15
CA SER A 6 -14.51 11.53 2.31
C SER A 6 -14.88 10.37 3.23
N LEU A 7 -16.13 9.95 3.14
CA LEU A 7 -16.81 9.00 4.01
C LEU A 7 -16.39 7.55 3.73
N CYS A 8 -15.89 6.87 4.76
CA CYS A 8 -15.93 5.42 4.88
C CYS A 8 -16.39 5.12 6.30
N TYR A 9 -17.64 4.64 6.43
CA TYR A 9 -18.32 4.22 7.66
C TYR A 9 -17.65 4.61 9.00
N ASP A 10 -18.16 5.70 9.59
CA ASP A 10 -17.97 6.19 10.96
C ASP A 10 -16.55 6.51 11.48
N ARG A 11 -15.53 6.65 10.62
CA ARG A 11 -14.24 7.19 11.06
C ARG A 11 -13.73 8.29 10.14
N VAL A 12 -13.72 9.52 10.63
CA VAL A 12 -13.00 10.64 10.02
C VAL A 12 -11.52 10.28 10.00
N VAL A 13 -10.96 10.08 8.81
CA VAL A 13 -9.52 9.88 8.66
C VAL A 13 -8.84 11.25 8.65
N ALA A 14 -8.15 11.58 9.74
CA ALA A 14 -7.35 12.80 9.85
C ALA A 14 -5.89 12.51 9.46
N LEU A 15 -5.35 13.28 8.52
CA LEU A 15 -3.92 13.29 8.21
C LEU A 15 -3.25 14.40 9.05
N ASP A 16 -2.41 14.01 10.00
CA ASP A 16 -1.59 14.94 10.78
C ASP A 16 -0.13 14.85 10.31
N LEU A 17 0.48 15.98 9.98
CA LEU A 17 1.90 16.03 9.65
C LEU A 17 2.71 15.96 10.95
N ALA A 18 3.74 15.12 10.97
CA ALA A 18 4.65 15.10 12.11
C ALA A 18 5.29 16.49 12.28
N GLY A 19 5.12 17.09 13.46
CA GLY A 19 5.81 18.34 13.81
C GLY A 19 7.32 18.13 13.89
N ALA A 20 8.10 19.21 13.75
CA ALA A 20 9.56 19.16 13.68
C ALA A 20 10.26 18.51 14.89
N THR A 21 9.55 18.37 16.03
CA THR A 21 10.04 17.77 17.27
C THR A 21 9.59 16.32 17.50
N LYS A 22 8.73 15.78 16.64
CA LYS A 22 8.22 14.40 16.77
C LYS A 22 9.11 13.44 15.98
N THR A 23 9.63 12.43 16.65
CA THR A 23 10.40 11.37 15.98
C THR A 23 9.46 10.40 15.24
N PRO A 24 9.92 9.78 14.13
CA PRO A 24 9.26 8.64 13.51
C PRO A 24 9.39 7.37 14.38
N GLU A 25 9.34 7.47 15.70
CA GLU A 25 9.27 6.32 16.60
C GLU A 25 8.07 6.48 17.55
N THR A 26 7.63 7.71 17.79
CA THR A 26 6.53 8.01 18.71
C THR A 26 5.24 8.27 17.92
N VAL A 27 4.42 7.24 17.71
CA VAL A 27 3.09 7.38 17.11
C VAL A 27 2.05 7.60 18.21
N ARG A 28 1.14 8.56 18.03
CA ARG A 28 0.01 8.75 18.95
C ARG A 28 -0.88 7.50 18.92
N GLU A 29 -1.37 7.09 20.08
CA GLU A 29 -2.32 5.99 20.16
C GLU A 29 -3.52 6.22 19.22
N GLY A 30 -3.91 5.19 18.48
CA GLY A 30 -4.96 5.27 17.46
C GLY A 30 -4.54 5.79 16.08
N TYR A 31 -3.27 6.19 15.88
CA TYR A 31 -2.76 6.63 14.57
C TYR A 31 -1.88 5.57 13.92
N CYS A 32 -1.93 5.50 12.58
CA CYS A 32 -0.97 4.77 11.77
C CYS A 32 0.01 5.75 11.10
N ARG A 33 1.24 5.31 10.82
CA ARG A 33 2.19 6.12 10.05
C ARG A 33 2.16 5.76 8.57
N ALA A 34 2.30 6.78 7.73
CA ALA A 34 2.55 6.66 6.30
C ALA A 34 3.53 7.75 5.86
N TYR A 35 4.30 7.49 4.81
CA TYR A 35 5.09 8.56 4.18
C TYR A 35 4.17 9.45 3.33
N LEU A 36 4.40 10.76 3.38
CA LEU A 36 3.63 11.71 2.58
C LEU A 36 3.74 11.44 1.06
N SER A 37 4.87 10.89 0.62
CA SER A 37 5.11 10.46 -0.76
C SER A 37 4.17 9.35 -1.23
N PHE A 38 3.54 8.59 -0.33
CA PHE A 38 2.53 7.60 -0.72
C PHE A 38 1.30 8.27 -1.33
N PHE A 39 0.87 9.39 -0.75
CA PHE A 39 -0.28 10.15 -1.24
C PHE A 39 0.08 10.95 -2.50
N HIS A 40 1.21 11.67 -2.48
CA HIS A 40 1.58 12.52 -3.61
C HIS A 40 2.11 11.77 -4.84
N SER A 41 2.82 10.65 -4.64
CA SER A 41 3.61 10.02 -5.71
C SER A 41 3.22 8.57 -5.98
N CYS A 42 2.39 7.95 -5.14
CA CYS A 42 1.95 6.57 -5.33
C CYS A 42 0.45 6.46 -5.60
N GLY A 43 -0.32 7.54 -5.50
CA GLY A 43 -1.77 7.52 -5.72
C GLY A 43 -2.55 6.88 -4.57
N PHE A 44 -1.96 6.82 -3.37
CA PHE A 44 -2.62 6.27 -2.21
C PHE A 44 -3.77 7.18 -1.76
N ILE A 45 -4.95 6.62 -1.54
CA ILE A 45 -6.19 7.35 -1.21
C ILE A 45 -6.87 6.76 0.03
N PHE A 46 -7.76 7.54 0.64
CA PHE A 46 -8.60 7.11 1.75
C PHE A 46 -10.07 6.89 1.32
N PRO A 47 -10.76 5.90 1.91
CA PRO A 47 -10.25 4.90 2.87
C PRO A 47 -9.17 4.01 2.25
N VAL A 48 -8.26 3.47 3.08
CA VAL A 48 -7.24 2.54 2.58
C VAL A 48 -7.96 1.32 1.99
N PRO A 49 -7.70 0.95 0.72
CA PRO A 49 -8.34 -0.21 0.13
C PRO A 49 -8.10 -1.47 0.96
N GLU A 50 -9.17 -2.18 1.31
CA GLU A 50 -9.14 -3.40 2.13
C GLU A 50 -8.12 -4.45 1.61
N PRO A 51 -8.01 -4.72 0.29
CA PRO A 51 -7.02 -5.66 -0.21
C PRO A 51 -5.57 -5.28 0.13
N ILE A 52 -5.25 -3.98 0.23
CA ILE A 52 -3.91 -3.54 0.65
C ILE A 52 -3.68 -3.91 2.11
N LEU A 53 -4.67 -3.72 2.98
CA LEU A 53 -4.57 -4.08 4.40
C LEU A 53 -4.42 -5.59 4.59
N GLU A 54 -5.18 -6.39 3.85
CA GLU A 54 -5.08 -7.86 3.87
C GLU A 54 -3.69 -8.34 3.44
N ILE A 55 -3.15 -7.78 2.35
CA ILE A 55 -1.80 -8.13 1.85
C ILE A 55 -0.73 -7.73 2.87
N LEU A 56 -0.83 -6.54 3.46
CA LEU A 56 0.09 -6.11 4.50
C LEU A 56 0.05 -7.03 5.73
N ALA A 57 -1.16 -7.42 6.16
CA ALA A 57 -1.36 -8.34 7.26
C ALA A 57 -0.77 -9.74 6.98
N GLU A 58 -1.00 -10.28 5.78
CA GLU A 58 -0.41 -11.55 5.33
C GLU A 58 1.12 -11.50 5.39
N LEU A 59 1.72 -10.39 4.94
CA LEU A 59 3.16 -10.23 4.91
C LEU A 59 3.76 -9.88 6.29
N GLY A 60 2.92 -9.52 7.27
CA GLY A 60 3.37 -9.02 8.57
C GLY A 60 4.09 -7.67 8.45
N LEU A 61 3.68 -6.84 7.49
CA LEU A 61 4.29 -5.54 7.19
C LEU A 61 3.40 -4.41 7.66
N SER A 62 4.01 -3.38 8.26
CA SER A 62 3.35 -2.09 8.45
C SER A 62 3.39 -1.26 7.17
N LEU A 63 2.47 -0.32 7.03
CA LEU A 63 2.43 0.60 5.88
C LEU A 63 3.75 1.37 5.72
N THR A 64 4.47 1.70 6.80
CA THR A 64 5.79 2.35 6.70
C THR A 64 6.93 1.47 6.21
N GLN A 65 6.74 0.15 6.15
CA GLN A 65 7.78 -0.79 5.73
C GLN A 65 7.70 -1.12 4.23
N ILE A 66 6.64 -0.72 3.53
CA ILE A 66 6.57 -0.94 2.08
C ILE A 66 7.31 0.13 1.30
N LEU A 67 7.93 -0.29 0.19
CA LEU A 67 8.52 0.64 -0.76
C LEU A 67 7.42 1.35 -1.56
N PRO A 68 7.62 2.64 -1.92
CA PRO A 68 6.74 3.38 -2.81
C PRO A 68 6.39 2.62 -4.10
N ASN A 69 7.38 1.94 -4.69
CA ASN A 69 7.18 1.15 -5.90
C ASN A 69 6.24 -0.03 -5.69
N PHE A 70 6.33 -0.72 -4.54
CA PHE A 70 5.43 -1.82 -4.24
C PHE A 70 3.99 -1.32 -4.05
N LEU A 71 3.82 -0.19 -3.36
CA LEU A 71 2.51 0.43 -3.20
C LEU A 71 1.87 0.81 -4.55
N ARG A 72 2.65 1.36 -5.48
CA ARG A 72 2.17 1.67 -6.85
C ARG A 72 1.66 0.43 -7.56
N TYR A 73 2.35 -0.72 -7.45
CA TYR A 73 1.88 -1.96 -8.04
C TYR A 73 0.56 -2.43 -7.43
N LEU A 74 0.42 -2.37 -6.10
CA LEU A 74 -0.84 -2.73 -5.44
C LEU A 74 -2.01 -1.86 -5.91
N ILE A 75 -1.78 -0.54 -6.04
CA ILE A 75 -2.80 0.37 -6.56
C ILE A 75 -3.09 0.11 -8.03
N ALA A 76 -2.07 -0.15 -8.85
CA ALA A 76 -2.24 -0.48 -10.27
C ALA A 76 -3.06 -1.76 -10.45
N PHE A 77 -2.83 -2.80 -9.63
CA PHE A 77 -3.66 -4.02 -9.65
C PHE A 77 -5.12 -3.72 -9.30
N LEU A 78 -5.37 -2.90 -8.28
CA LEU A 78 -6.72 -2.51 -7.88
C LEU A 78 -7.44 -1.73 -8.97
N VAL A 79 -6.77 -0.75 -9.56
CA VAL A 79 -7.31 0.06 -10.67
C VAL A 79 -7.62 -0.84 -11.87
N ARG A 80 -6.66 -1.67 -12.28
CA ARG A 80 -6.82 -2.56 -13.43
C ARG A 80 -7.93 -3.58 -13.23
N ALA A 81 -8.01 -4.20 -12.05
CA ALA A 81 -9.09 -5.14 -11.74
C ALA A 81 -10.45 -4.45 -11.81
N ARG A 82 -10.57 -3.23 -11.27
CA ARG A 82 -11.81 -2.46 -11.33
C ARG A 82 -12.20 -2.10 -12.77
N GLU A 83 -11.24 -1.71 -13.61
CA GLU A 83 -11.49 -1.41 -15.02
C GLU A 83 -12.00 -2.63 -15.80
N GLU A 84 -11.49 -3.82 -15.46
CA GLU A 84 -11.90 -5.10 -16.07
C GLU A 84 -13.12 -5.74 -15.41
N GLY A 85 -13.73 -5.09 -14.41
CA GLY A 85 -14.88 -5.65 -13.67
C GLY A 85 -14.52 -6.87 -12.80
N LEU A 86 -13.25 -7.03 -12.45
CA LEU A 86 -12.72 -8.11 -11.62
C LEU A 86 -12.54 -7.66 -10.17
N SER A 87 -12.62 -8.62 -9.24
CA SER A 87 -12.16 -8.44 -7.86
C SER A 87 -10.66 -8.69 -7.76
N PHE A 88 -9.96 -7.91 -6.95
CA PHE A 88 -8.57 -8.15 -6.60
C PHE A 88 -8.42 -8.23 -5.09
N GLY A 89 -8.02 -9.40 -4.59
CA GLY A 89 -7.71 -9.64 -3.18
C GLY A 89 -6.43 -10.44 -3.00
N LEU A 90 -6.31 -11.06 -1.83
CA LEU A 90 -5.12 -11.83 -1.46
C LEU A 90 -4.85 -13.03 -2.38
N SER A 91 -5.90 -13.69 -2.87
CA SER A 91 -5.80 -14.80 -3.83
C SER A 91 -5.14 -14.36 -5.13
N GLU A 92 -5.65 -13.30 -5.74
CA GLU A 92 -5.16 -12.76 -7.01
C GLU A 92 -3.76 -12.21 -6.85
N PHE A 93 -3.47 -11.55 -5.72
CA PHE A 93 -2.12 -11.14 -5.36
C PHE A 93 -1.13 -12.32 -5.38
N ARG A 94 -1.44 -13.45 -4.72
CA ARG A 94 -0.57 -14.63 -4.71
C ARG A 94 -0.37 -15.26 -6.09
N GLN A 95 -1.35 -15.12 -6.97
CA GLN A 95 -1.29 -15.59 -8.36
C GLN A 95 -0.47 -14.68 -9.28
N LEU A 96 -0.36 -13.40 -8.97
CA LEU A 96 0.34 -12.41 -9.80
C LEU A 96 1.75 -12.10 -9.28
N VAL A 97 1.97 -12.24 -7.98
CA VAL A 97 3.17 -11.78 -7.31
C VAL A 97 3.88 -12.92 -6.60
N LEU A 98 5.20 -13.00 -6.81
CA LEU A 98 6.11 -13.82 -6.02
C LEU A 98 6.65 -12.98 -4.87
N VAL A 99 6.49 -13.49 -3.65
CA VAL A 99 7.07 -12.88 -2.44
C VAL A 99 8.07 -13.86 -1.84
N LYS A 100 9.31 -13.41 -1.66
CA LYS A 100 10.38 -14.18 -1.04
C LYS A 100 10.94 -13.42 0.15
N ARG A 101 10.93 -14.03 1.34
CA ARG A 101 11.66 -13.47 2.49
C ARG A 101 13.16 -13.50 2.20
N ASN A 102 13.81 -12.37 2.40
CA ASN A 102 15.24 -12.27 2.21
C ASN A 102 15.96 -12.94 3.38
N GLN A 103 16.71 -14.00 3.09
CA GLN A 103 17.48 -14.73 4.10
C GLN A 103 18.75 -13.98 4.54
N GLN A 104 19.29 -13.10 3.69
CA GLN A 104 20.50 -12.33 3.96
C GLN A 104 20.21 -11.04 4.74
N ASN A 105 19.00 -10.49 4.60
CA ASN A 105 18.56 -9.30 5.33
C ASN A 105 17.21 -9.59 6.02
N PRO A 106 17.25 -10.13 7.25
CA PRO A 106 16.05 -10.49 8.01
C PRO A 106 15.08 -9.31 8.12
N GLY A 107 13.79 -9.58 7.95
CA GLY A 107 12.74 -8.55 7.98
C GLY A 107 12.52 -7.82 6.65
N THR A 108 13.26 -8.17 5.59
CA THR A 108 13.00 -7.65 4.23
C THR A 108 12.38 -8.72 3.32
N PHE A 109 11.59 -8.26 2.36
CA PHE A 109 10.94 -9.09 1.36
C PHE A 109 11.38 -8.67 -0.04
N LEU A 110 11.68 -9.65 -0.88
CA LEU A 110 11.78 -9.46 -2.31
C LEU A 110 10.41 -9.75 -2.92
N VAL A 111 9.92 -8.79 -3.70
CA VAL A 111 8.64 -8.89 -4.38
C VAL A 111 8.88 -8.73 -5.88
N SER A 112 8.38 -9.67 -6.68
CA SER A 112 8.47 -9.62 -8.13
C SER A 112 7.18 -10.14 -8.77
N PRO A 113 6.83 -9.70 -9.99
CA PRO A 113 5.80 -10.37 -10.77
C PRO A 113 6.15 -11.86 -10.95
N ARG A 114 5.14 -12.71 -11.03
CA ARG A 114 5.36 -14.09 -11.51
C ARG A 114 5.69 -14.08 -13.01
N PRO A 115 6.48 -15.06 -13.50
CA PRO A 115 6.81 -15.15 -14.92
C PRO A 115 5.56 -15.13 -15.80
N GLY A 116 5.53 -14.28 -16.84
CA GLY A 116 4.40 -14.13 -17.76
C GLY A 116 3.16 -13.46 -17.15
N ARG A 117 3.28 -12.80 -15.98
CA ARG A 117 2.20 -12.08 -15.30
C ARG A 117 2.60 -10.61 -15.10
N HIS A 118 2.81 -9.88 -16.20
CA HIS A 118 3.10 -8.46 -16.18
C HIS A 118 1.79 -7.66 -16.27
N VAL A 119 1.66 -6.58 -15.51
CA VAL A 119 0.47 -5.71 -15.55
C VAL A 119 0.72 -4.44 -16.35
N ILE A 120 1.98 -4.07 -16.55
CA ILE A 120 2.41 -3.04 -17.48
C ILE A 120 3.33 -3.76 -18.46
N GLU A 121 2.83 -4.05 -19.65
CA GLU A 121 3.63 -4.63 -20.74
C GLU A 121 4.24 -3.56 -21.66
N ASP A 122 3.85 -2.29 -21.50
CA ASP A 122 4.32 -1.19 -22.33
C ASP A 122 4.76 0.02 -21.47
N ILE A 123 6.06 0.28 -21.48
CA ILE A 123 6.58 1.64 -21.51
C ILE A 123 7.34 1.73 -22.85
N PRO A 124 7.00 2.67 -23.76
CA PRO A 124 7.72 2.83 -25.02
C PRO A 124 9.24 3.02 -24.84
#